data_AF-A0A8S3SU76-F1
#
_entry.id   AF-A0A8S3SU76-F1
#
_cell.length_a   1.000
_cell.length_b   1.000
_cell.length_c   1.000
_cell.angle_alpha   90.00
_cell.angle_beta   90.00
_cell.angle_gamma   90.00
#
_symmetry.space_group_name_H-M   'P 1'
#
loop_
_entity.id
_entity.type
_entity.pdbx_description
1 polymer ?
#
loop_
_entity_poly.entity_id
_entity_poly.type
_entity_poly.pdbx_seq_one_letter_code
_entity_poly.pdbx_strand_id
1 'polypeptide(L)'
;MNEARKMNHQEVVEEDRRKKLPENWEQKRKRVEWDESQEKKRKECEEKGEDFDRVKLLDLGADEAEKWERKKKKNNPDPGFSDYATATYRQYQRNTKSLKPDLENYQRLKEKLGDEVYATTSTLSTVQHKDNPEAVDKMVTDLEKQIAKREKFSRRRTTDEEADIDFINERNAKFNKKLERFYGTYTAEIKQNLERGTAV
;
A
#
# COMPACT_ATOMS: atom_id res chain seq x y z
N MET A 1 -48.63 -29.62 30.66
CA MET A 1 -49.25 -28.38 30.12
C MET A 1 -48.42 -27.12 30.34
N ASN A 2 -47.69 -26.96 31.46
CA ASN A 2 -46.91 -25.74 31.74
C ASN A 2 -45.53 -25.68 31.05
N GLU A 3 -44.95 -26.83 30.69
CA GLU A 3 -43.64 -26.89 30.02
C GLU A 3 -43.69 -26.32 28.60
N ALA A 4 -44.71 -26.66 27.81
CA ALA A 4 -44.87 -26.13 26.45
C ALA A 4 -45.02 -24.60 26.43
N ARG A 5 -45.75 -24.01 27.40
CA ARG A 5 -45.84 -22.55 27.55
C ARG A 5 -44.50 -21.92 27.94
N LYS A 6 -43.73 -22.58 28.79
CA LYS A 6 -42.40 -22.12 29.20
C LYS A 6 -41.40 -22.15 28.04
N MET A 7 -41.40 -23.23 27.25
CA MET A 7 -40.55 -23.37 26.06
C MET A 7 -40.89 -22.30 25.01
N ASN A 8 -42.17 -22.10 24.71
CA ASN A 8 -42.59 -21.06 23.76
C ASN A 8 -42.20 -19.66 24.24
N HIS A 9 -42.33 -19.37 25.53
CA HIS A 9 -41.91 -18.08 26.08
C HIS A 9 -40.39 -17.89 26.00
N GLN A 10 -39.61 -18.93 26.29
CA GLN A 10 -38.15 -18.91 26.14
C GLN A 10 -37.74 -18.66 24.69
N GLU A 11 -38.36 -19.34 23.73
CA GLU A 11 -38.10 -19.15 22.29
C GLU A 11 -38.42 -17.71 21.84
N VAL A 12 -39.56 -17.15 22.25
CA VAL A 12 -39.94 -15.75 21.93
C VAL A 12 -38.93 -14.74 22.51
N VAL A 13 -38.47 -14.98 23.74
CA VAL A 13 -37.45 -14.14 24.39
C VAL A 13 -36.09 -14.27 23.69
N GLU A 14 -35.71 -15.46 23.24
CA GLU A 14 -34.47 -15.69 22.49
C GLU A 14 -34.52 -15.05 21.10
N GLU A 15 -35.65 -15.10 20.40
CA GLU A 15 -35.84 -14.41 19.12
C GLU A 15 -35.74 -12.89 19.27
N ASP A 16 -36.36 -12.30 20.29
CA ASP A 16 -36.25 -10.86 20.58
C ASP A 16 -34.80 -10.48 20.93
N ARG A 17 -34.09 -11.34 21.67
CA ARG A 17 -32.66 -11.17 21.95
C ARG A 17 -31.81 -11.21 20.67
N ARG A 18 -32.08 -12.14 19.74
CA ARG A 18 -31.40 -12.22 18.44
C ARG A 18 -31.66 -10.99 17.58
N LYS A 19 -32.89 -10.46 17.59
CA LYS A 19 -33.25 -9.22 16.88
C LYS A 19 -32.58 -7.97 17.45
N LYS A 20 -32.34 -7.94 18.76
CA LYS A 20 -31.64 -6.83 19.47
C LYS A 20 -30.12 -6.89 19.35
N LEU A 21 -29.56 -8.02 18.90
CA LEU A 21 -28.12 -8.19 18.74
C LEU A 21 -27.64 -7.57 17.42
N PRO A 22 -26.49 -6.88 17.41
CA PRO A 22 -25.86 -6.44 16.17
C PRO A 22 -25.55 -7.64 15.27
N GLU A 23 -25.72 -7.48 13.95
CA GLU A 23 -25.47 -8.53 12.94
C GLU A 23 -24.05 -9.12 13.02
N ASN A 24 -23.08 -8.34 13.50
CA ASN A 24 -21.68 -8.75 13.68
C ASN A 24 -21.35 -9.35 15.06
N TRP A 25 -22.33 -9.53 15.95
CA TRP A 25 -22.07 -9.95 17.34
C TRP A 25 -21.47 -11.36 17.43
N GLU A 26 -21.96 -12.30 16.64
CA GLU A 26 -21.42 -13.67 16.63
C GLU A 26 -19.98 -13.72 16.11
N GLN A 27 -19.67 -12.93 15.07
CA GLN A 27 -18.31 -12.81 14.57
C GLN A 27 -17.37 -12.17 15.60
N LYS A 28 -17.86 -11.15 16.33
CA LYS A 28 -17.10 -10.52 17.42
C LYS A 28 -16.88 -11.50 18.57
N ARG A 29 -17.88 -12.29 18.95
CA ARG A 29 -17.76 -13.33 19.98
C ARG A 29 -16.74 -14.40 19.58
N LYS A 30 -16.85 -14.94 18.36
CA LYS A 30 -15.88 -15.91 17.82
C LYS A 30 -14.46 -15.34 17.78
N ARG A 31 -14.31 -14.05 17.47
CA ARG A 31 -13.00 -13.38 17.49
C ARG A 31 -12.43 -13.29 18.91
N VAL A 32 -13.24 -12.90 19.89
CA VAL A 32 -12.83 -12.84 21.30
C VAL A 32 -12.45 -14.23 21.82
N GLU A 33 -13.27 -15.25 21.53
CA GLU A 33 -12.99 -16.64 21.90
C GLU A 33 -11.71 -17.16 21.25
N TRP A 34 -11.45 -16.77 20.00
CA TRP A 34 -10.19 -17.07 19.32
C TRP A 34 -9.00 -16.36 19.97
N ASP A 35 -9.12 -15.06 20.30
CA ASP A 35 -8.08 -14.28 20.99
C ASP A 35 -7.75 -14.91 22.37
N GLU A 36 -8.76 -15.27 23.16
CA GLU A 36 -8.60 -15.96 24.44
C GLU A 36 -7.92 -17.34 24.29
N SER A 37 -8.25 -18.08 23.24
CA SER A 37 -7.61 -19.36 22.92
C SER A 37 -6.13 -19.17 22.56
N GLN A 38 -5.79 -18.14 21.78
CA GLN A 38 -4.40 -17.81 21.44
C GLN A 38 -3.61 -17.40 22.68
N GLU A 39 -4.19 -16.59 23.57
CA GLU A 39 -3.53 -16.18 24.82
C GLU A 39 -3.26 -17.36 25.75
N LYS A 40 -4.22 -18.29 25.88
CA LYS A 40 -4.02 -19.54 26.65
C LYS A 40 -2.86 -20.35 26.10
N LYS A 41 -2.85 -20.59 24.79
CA LYS A 41 -1.75 -21.31 24.12
C LYS A 41 -0.40 -20.59 24.29
N ARG A 42 -0.38 -19.26 24.26
CA ARG A 42 0.84 -18.47 24.50
C ARG A 42 1.36 -18.67 25.93
N LYS A 43 0.49 -18.63 26.94
CA LYS A 43 0.85 -18.90 28.33
C LYS A 43 1.35 -20.33 28.53
N GLU A 44 0.69 -21.32 27.94
CA GLU A 44 1.12 -22.72 27.99
C GLU A 44 2.50 -22.93 27.33
N CYS A 45 2.81 -22.22 26.24
CA CYS A 45 4.13 -22.25 25.60
C CYS A 45 5.19 -21.57 26.48
N GLU A 46 4.86 -20.43 27.09
CA GLU A 46 5.76 -19.70 28.00
C GLU A 46 6.09 -20.52 29.25
N GLU A 47 5.11 -21.22 29.85
CA GLU A 47 5.31 -22.14 30.97
C GLU A 47 6.20 -23.34 30.60
N LYS A 48 6.13 -23.81 29.34
CA LYS A 48 7.00 -24.86 28.80
C LYS A 48 8.37 -24.36 28.36
N GLY A 49 8.58 -23.04 28.31
CA GLY A 49 9.81 -22.42 27.80
C GLY A 49 9.97 -22.51 26.27
N GLU A 50 8.88 -22.73 25.53
CA GLU A 50 8.86 -22.80 24.07
C GLU A 50 8.45 -21.46 23.45
N ASP A 51 8.99 -21.16 22.26
CA ASP A 51 8.61 -19.98 21.48
C ASP A 51 7.26 -20.21 20.78
N PHE A 52 6.25 -19.44 21.18
CA PHE A 52 4.88 -19.52 20.67
C PHE A 52 4.79 -19.39 19.13
N ASP A 53 5.61 -18.52 18.53
CA ASP A 53 5.58 -18.31 17.09
C ASP A 53 6.12 -19.53 16.34
N ARG A 54 7.09 -20.25 16.93
CA ARG A 54 7.62 -21.48 16.36
C ARG A 54 6.60 -22.62 16.44
N VAL A 55 5.95 -22.82 17.58
CA VAL A 55 4.89 -23.84 17.75
C VAL A 55 3.74 -23.60 16.78
N LYS A 56 3.33 -22.33 16.62
CA LYS A 56 2.29 -21.93 15.68
C LYS A 56 2.67 -22.19 14.22
N LEU A 57 3.94 -22.04 13.86
CA LEU A 57 4.44 -22.32 12.51
C LEU A 57 4.51 -23.82 12.22
N LEU A 58 4.67 -24.69 13.23
CA LEU A 58 4.64 -26.15 13.04
C LEU A 58 3.25 -26.66 12.65
N ASP A 59 2.20 -26.03 13.17
CA ASP A 59 0.81 -26.35 12.84
C ASP A 59 0.37 -25.79 11.48
N LEU A 60 1.15 -24.86 10.90
CA LEU A 60 0.81 -24.21 9.64
C LEU A 60 1.25 -25.08 8.45
N GLY A 61 0.29 -25.71 7.77
CA GLY A 61 0.56 -26.45 6.54
C GLY A 61 1.14 -25.57 5.43
N ALA A 62 1.97 -26.16 4.57
CA ALA A 62 2.64 -25.44 3.47
C ALA A 62 1.64 -24.68 2.57
N ASP A 63 0.48 -25.27 2.27
CA ASP A 63 -0.58 -24.65 1.47
C ASP A 63 -1.23 -23.44 2.15
N GLU A 64 -1.36 -23.49 3.48
CA GLU A 64 -1.91 -22.38 4.28
C GLU A 64 -0.90 -21.24 4.38
N ALA A 65 0.37 -21.56 4.56
CA ALA A 65 1.47 -20.60 4.53
C ALA A 65 1.52 -19.87 3.18
N GLU A 66 1.42 -20.59 2.06
CA GLU A 66 1.46 -19.97 0.72
C GLU A 66 0.25 -19.05 0.49
N LYS A 67 -0.96 -19.47 0.89
CA LYS A 67 -2.14 -18.61 0.86
C LYS A 67 -1.96 -17.39 1.74
N TRP A 68 -1.29 -17.53 2.88
CA TRP A 68 -1.07 -16.40 3.78
C TRP A 68 -0.08 -15.40 3.19
N GLU A 69 1.02 -15.88 2.62
CA GLU A 69 2.01 -15.06 1.91
C GLU A 69 1.41 -14.34 0.69
N ARG A 70 0.52 -14.99 -0.07
CA ARG A 70 -0.19 -14.35 -1.19
C ARG A 70 -1.14 -13.24 -0.74
N LYS A 71 -1.75 -13.39 0.43
CA LYS A 71 -2.64 -12.38 1.05
C LYS A 71 -1.86 -11.26 1.73
N LYS A 72 -0.59 -11.46 2.10
CA LYS A 72 0.26 -10.37 2.60
C LYS A 72 0.38 -9.30 1.52
N LYS A 73 0.09 -8.05 1.90
CA LYS A 73 0.28 -6.90 1.00
C LYS A 73 1.76 -6.76 0.70
N LYS A 74 2.14 -6.85 -0.57
CA LYS A 74 3.49 -6.51 -1.03
C LYS A 74 3.70 -5.01 -0.82
N ASN A 75 4.46 -4.65 0.21
CA ASN A 75 4.83 -3.26 0.48
C ASN A 75 6.01 -2.89 -0.42
N ASN A 76 5.91 -1.77 -1.14
CA ASN A 76 7.01 -1.18 -1.90
C ASN A 76 7.27 0.25 -1.41
N PRO A 77 7.89 0.42 -0.22
CA PRO A 77 8.24 1.73 0.30
C PRO A 77 9.22 2.44 -0.65
N ASP A 78 9.20 3.77 -0.65
CA ASP A 78 10.15 4.58 -1.42
C ASP A 78 11.48 4.65 -0.65
N PRO A 79 12.59 4.08 -1.17
CA PRO A 79 13.89 4.10 -0.51
C PRO A 79 14.54 5.50 -0.52
N GLY A 80 13.94 6.48 -1.23
CA GLY A 80 14.53 7.79 -1.45
C GLY A 80 15.21 7.89 -2.81
N PHE A 81 15.53 9.12 -3.19
CA PHE A 81 16.19 9.39 -4.46
C PHE A 81 17.69 9.11 -4.36
N SER A 82 18.19 8.17 -5.17
CA SER A 82 19.61 7.88 -5.33
C SER A 82 20.12 8.33 -6.71
N ASP A 83 19.59 7.72 -7.77
CA ASP A 83 19.95 8.01 -9.16
C ASP A 83 18.71 8.03 -10.09
N TYR A 84 18.79 8.80 -11.17
CA TYR A 84 17.75 8.90 -12.18
C TYR A 84 17.48 7.57 -12.88
N ALA A 85 18.49 6.72 -13.11
CA ALA A 85 18.27 5.41 -13.73
C ALA A 85 17.41 4.51 -12.81
N THR A 86 17.72 4.48 -11.51
CA THR A 86 16.96 3.68 -10.53
C THR A 86 15.51 4.17 -10.39
N ALA A 87 15.29 5.50 -10.39
CA ALA A 87 13.95 6.09 -10.35
C ALA A 87 13.15 5.76 -11.63
N THR A 88 13.81 5.82 -12.78
CA THR A 88 13.22 5.47 -14.09
C THR A 88 12.86 4.00 -14.15
N TYR A 89 13.76 3.12 -13.67
CA TYR A 89 13.52 1.69 -13.59
C TYR A 89 12.32 1.36 -12.70
N ARG A 90 12.20 1.98 -11.53
CA ARG A 90 11.05 1.82 -10.63
C ARG A 90 9.74 2.30 -11.28
N GLN A 91 9.77 3.40 -12.02
CA GLN A 91 8.63 3.87 -12.81
C GLN A 91 8.25 2.86 -13.89
N TYR A 92 9.23 2.34 -14.64
CA TYR A 92 9.04 1.35 -15.69
C TYR A 92 8.42 0.05 -15.15
N GLN A 93 8.95 -0.49 -14.05
CA GLN A 93 8.38 -1.67 -13.38
C GLN A 93 6.92 -1.46 -12.96
N ARG A 94 6.59 -0.26 -12.48
CA ARG A 94 5.21 0.08 -12.12
C ARG A 94 4.30 0.13 -13.36
N ASN A 95 4.75 0.75 -14.44
CA ASN A 95 3.99 0.90 -15.68
C ASN A 95 3.77 -0.46 -16.37
N THR A 96 4.80 -1.29 -16.44
CA THR A 96 4.73 -2.66 -17.00
C THR A 96 3.80 -3.55 -16.18
N LYS A 97 3.80 -3.43 -14.85
CA LYS A 97 2.85 -4.16 -13.99
C LYS A 97 1.40 -3.74 -14.20
N SER A 98 1.14 -2.48 -14.57
CA SER A 98 -0.22 -2.00 -14.86
C SER A 98 -0.70 -2.31 -16.28
N LEU A 99 0.22 -2.61 -17.20
CA LEU A 99 -0.11 -2.93 -18.58
C LEU A 99 -0.87 -4.26 -18.64
N LYS A 100 -2.02 -4.26 -19.31
CA LYS A 100 -2.80 -5.47 -19.58
C LYS A 100 -2.78 -5.74 -21.08
N PRO A 101 -1.98 -6.71 -21.56
CA PRO A 101 -1.95 -7.06 -22.97
C PRO A 101 -3.29 -7.62 -23.45
N ASP A 102 -3.67 -7.29 -24.67
CA ASP A 102 -4.81 -7.89 -25.35
C ASP A 102 -4.34 -9.14 -26.12
N LEU A 103 -4.66 -10.31 -25.58
CA LEU A 103 -4.20 -11.58 -26.10
C LEU A 103 -4.89 -11.96 -27.41
N GLU A 104 -6.14 -11.55 -27.63
CA GLU A 104 -6.88 -11.88 -28.85
C GLU A 104 -6.31 -11.11 -30.06
N ASN A 105 -6.09 -9.81 -29.87
CA ASN A 105 -5.48 -8.99 -30.90
C ASN A 105 -4.04 -9.44 -31.20
N TYR A 106 -3.30 -9.86 -30.17
CA TYR A 106 -1.97 -10.46 -30.35
C TYR A 106 -2.03 -11.76 -31.18
N GLN A 107 -2.96 -12.67 -30.91
CA GLN A 107 -3.12 -13.91 -31.69
C GLN A 107 -3.47 -13.63 -33.16
N ARG A 108 -4.39 -12.70 -33.44
CA ARG A 108 -4.73 -12.28 -34.80
C ARG A 108 -3.55 -11.68 -35.55
N LEU A 109 -2.73 -10.87 -34.88
CA LEU A 109 -1.48 -10.34 -35.45
C LEU A 109 -0.48 -11.46 -35.71
N LYS A 110 -0.37 -12.42 -34.79
CA LYS A 110 0.52 -13.56 -34.91
C LYS A 110 0.19 -14.44 -36.13
N GLU A 111 -1.10 -14.72 -36.35
CA GLU A 111 -1.54 -15.49 -37.53
C GLU A 111 -1.29 -14.75 -38.85
N LYS A 112 -1.44 -13.42 -38.87
CA LYS A 112 -1.20 -12.60 -40.08
C LYS A 112 0.26 -12.50 -40.46
N LEU A 113 1.15 -12.34 -39.47
CA LEU A 113 2.58 -12.12 -39.66
C LEU A 113 3.36 -13.45 -39.69
N GLY A 114 2.81 -14.55 -39.18
CA GLY A 114 3.45 -15.86 -39.19
C GLY A 114 4.82 -15.85 -38.49
N ASP A 115 5.86 -16.25 -39.22
CA ASP A 115 7.24 -16.28 -38.71
C ASP A 115 7.88 -14.88 -38.60
N GLU A 116 7.33 -13.87 -39.29
CA GLU A 116 7.84 -12.50 -39.23
C GLU A 116 7.54 -11.81 -37.88
N VAL A 117 6.68 -12.39 -37.06
CA VAL A 117 6.40 -11.94 -35.68
C VAL A 117 7.68 -11.98 -34.84
N TYR A 118 8.55 -12.95 -35.08
CA TYR A 118 9.81 -13.13 -34.37
C TYR A 118 10.94 -12.40 -35.08
N ALA A 119 10.74 -11.09 -35.26
CA ALA A 119 11.69 -10.22 -35.93
C ALA A 119 13.05 -10.21 -35.21
N THR A 120 14.12 -10.36 -35.97
CA THR A 120 15.51 -10.11 -35.54
C THR A 120 15.93 -8.71 -35.96
N THR A 121 17.13 -8.26 -35.57
CA THR A 121 17.66 -6.94 -35.96
C THR A 121 17.76 -6.74 -37.48
N SER A 122 17.75 -7.84 -38.26
CA SER A 122 17.97 -7.85 -39.71
C SER A 122 16.68 -8.02 -40.54
N THR A 123 15.53 -8.31 -39.91
CA THR A 123 14.24 -8.44 -40.61
C THR A 123 13.67 -7.05 -40.95
N LEU A 124 13.36 -6.84 -42.23
CA LEU A 124 12.97 -5.54 -42.81
C LEU A 124 11.46 -5.20 -42.63
N SER A 125 10.66 -6.10 -42.04
CA SER A 125 9.19 -6.05 -42.07
C SER A 125 8.51 -4.96 -41.21
N THR A 126 9.25 -4.12 -40.49
CA THR A 126 8.68 -3.29 -39.40
C THR A 126 8.18 -1.89 -39.79
N VAL A 127 8.17 -1.52 -41.07
CA VAL A 127 8.00 -0.10 -41.46
C VAL A 127 6.55 0.29 -41.81
N GLN A 128 5.63 -0.67 -42.07
CA GLN A 128 4.24 -0.36 -42.46
C GLN A 128 3.17 -0.88 -41.48
N HIS A 129 3.36 -0.65 -40.18
CA HIS A 129 2.29 -0.86 -39.20
C HIS A 129 1.47 0.42 -39.01
N LYS A 130 0.15 0.34 -39.20
CA LYS A 130 -0.78 1.40 -38.83
C LYS A 130 -1.53 0.98 -37.56
N ASP A 131 -1.26 1.68 -36.47
CA ASP A 131 -1.93 1.43 -35.19
C ASP A 131 -3.43 1.71 -35.27
N ASN A 132 -4.21 0.93 -34.51
CA ASN A 132 -5.63 1.18 -34.31
C ASN A 132 -5.79 2.50 -33.51
N PRO A 133 -6.66 3.44 -33.90
CA PRO A 133 -6.95 4.65 -33.11
C PRO A 133 -7.23 4.37 -31.63
N GLU A 134 -7.95 3.29 -31.29
CA GLU A 134 -8.22 2.94 -29.90
C GLU A 134 -6.95 2.61 -29.09
N ALA A 135 -5.93 2.05 -29.73
CA ALA A 135 -4.65 1.76 -29.10
C ALA A 135 -3.86 3.06 -28.83
N VAL A 136 -3.95 4.01 -29.77
CA VAL A 136 -3.39 5.36 -29.60
C VAL A 136 -4.06 6.08 -28.44
N ASP A 137 -5.38 6.03 -28.34
CA ASP A 137 -6.13 6.65 -27.24
C ASP A 137 -5.72 6.06 -25.88
N LYS A 138 -5.59 4.73 -25.78
CA LYS A 138 -5.09 4.07 -24.56
C LYS A 138 -3.71 4.58 -24.17
N MET A 139 -2.79 4.71 -25.13
CA MET A 139 -1.44 5.25 -24.91
C MET A 139 -1.48 6.70 -24.42
N VAL A 140 -2.31 7.55 -25.03
CA VAL A 140 -2.50 8.95 -24.61
C VAL A 140 -3.01 9.03 -23.18
N THR A 141 -4.06 8.27 -22.82
CA THR A 141 -4.59 8.27 -21.44
C THR A 141 -3.55 7.82 -20.41
N ASP A 142 -2.66 6.89 -20.78
CA ASP A 142 -1.59 6.43 -19.89
C ASP A 142 -0.46 7.47 -19.76
N LEU A 143 -0.17 8.24 -20.81
CA LEU A 143 0.75 9.39 -20.72
C LEU A 143 0.18 10.48 -19.82
N GLU A 144 -1.09 10.83 -19.96
CA GLU A 144 -1.76 11.82 -19.10
C GLU A 144 -1.72 11.39 -17.62
N LYS A 145 -1.99 10.11 -17.33
CA LYS A 145 -1.85 9.56 -15.97
C LYS A 145 -0.42 9.68 -15.44
N GLN A 146 0.59 9.51 -16.30
CA GLN A 146 2.00 9.67 -15.91
C GLN A 146 2.34 11.14 -15.61
N ILE A 147 1.85 12.07 -16.44
CA ILE A 147 2.03 13.51 -16.23
C ILE A 147 1.37 13.93 -14.91
N ALA A 148 0.12 13.53 -14.67
CA ALA A 148 -0.60 13.84 -13.44
C ALA A 148 0.08 13.27 -12.18
N LYS A 149 0.73 12.10 -12.28
CA LYS A 149 1.54 11.55 -11.19
C LYS A 149 2.83 12.35 -10.97
N ARG A 150 3.48 12.80 -12.05
CA ARG A 150 4.71 13.61 -11.99
C ARG A 150 4.46 14.96 -11.35
N GLU A 151 3.34 15.61 -11.67
CA GLU A 151 2.94 16.89 -11.07
C GLU A 151 2.78 16.77 -9.54
N LYS A 152 2.22 15.65 -9.07
CA LYS A 152 2.01 15.36 -7.64
C LYS A 152 3.26 14.84 -6.91
N PHE A 153 4.42 14.77 -7.57
CA PHE A 153 5.66 14.26 -6.97
C PHE A 153 6.13 15.14 -5.79
N SER A 154 6.08 16.46 -5.96
CA SER A 154 6.36 17.41 -4.90
C SER A 154 5.06 17.89 -4.26
N ARG A 155 4.75 17.39 -3.06
CA ARG A 155 3.56 17.82 -2.32
C ARG A 155 3.84 19.11 -1.57
N ARG A 156 2.98 20.11 -1.76
CA ARG A 156 3.00 21.34 -0.96
C ARG A 156 2.68 20.98 0.50
N ARG A 157 3.56 21.40 1.42
CA ARG A 157 3.28 21.34 2.86
C ARG A 157 2.45 22.57 3.22
N THR A 158 1.41 22.39 4.02
CA THR A 158 0.63 23.50 4.59
C THR A 158 1.56 24.40 5.40
N THR A 159 1.41 25.70 5.25
CA THR A 159 2.10 26.67 6.11
C THR A 159 1.40 26.64 7.46
N ASP A 160 2.18 26.59 8.53
CA ASP A 160 1.69 26.76 9.88
C ASP A 160 1.55 28.27 10.15
N GLU A 161 0.36 28.72 10.55
CA GLU A 161 0.07 30.15 10.79
C GLU A 161 0.57 30.61 12.17
N GLU A 162 0.83 29.68 13.09
CA GLU A 162 1.33 29.97 14.44
C GLU A 162 2.87 30.01 14.51
N ALA A 163 3.55 29.52 13.46
CA ALA A 163 5.00 29.49 13.42
C ALA A 163 5.61 30.90 13.27
N ASP A 164 6.66 31.18 14.03
CA ASP A 164 7.42 32.43 13.92
C ASP A 164 7.92 32.67 12.49
N ILE A 165 7.59 33.85 11.97
CA ILE A 165 7.90 34.21 10.58
C ILE A 165 9.31 34.79 10.52
N ASP A 166 10.26 33.99 10.01
CA ASP A 166 11.66 34.39 9.80
C ASP A 166 11.96 34.99 8.41
N PHE A 167 10.92 35.26 7.61
CA PHE A 167 11.06 35.63 6.20
C PHE A 167 10.16 36.81 5.78
N ILE A 168 10.66 37.62 4.84
CA ILE A 168 9.91 38.77 4.28
C ILE A 168 9.17 38.38 2.99
N ASN A 169 9.72 37.46 2.19
CA ASN A 169 9.13 37.01 0.92
C ASN A 169 9.20 35.48 0.75
N GLU A 170 8.44 34.91 -0.20
CA GLU A 170 8.38 33.46 -0.40
C GLU A 170 9.73 32.85 -0.82
N ARG A 171 10.53 33.60 -1.58
CA ARG A 171 11.86 33.15 -2.02
C ARG A 171 12.82 33.03 -0.83
N ASN A 172 12.74 33.97 0.10
CA ASN A 172 13.46 33.97 1.36
C ASN A 172 12.99 32.81 2.24
N ALA A 173 11.67 32.58 2.36
CA ALA A 173 11.13 31.43 3.09
C ALA A 173 11.68 30.08 2.58
N LYS A 174 11.76 29.92 1.25
CA LYS A 174 12.35 28.71 0.62
C LYS A 174 13.85 28.61 0.87
N PHE A 175 14.55 29.73 0.92
CA PHE A 175 15.98 29.79 1.21
C PHE A 175 16.27 29.47 2.68
N ASN A 176 15.56 30.07 3.64
CA ASN A 176 15.64 29.74 5.06
C ASN A 176 15.33 28.26 5.31
N LYS A 177 14.26 27.70 4.69
CA LYS A 177 13.97 26.26 4.73
C LYS A 177 15.08 25.39 4.14
N LYS A 178 15.84 25.90 3.16
CA LYS A 178 17.02 25.19 2.64
C LYS A 178 18.13 25.22 3.67
N LEU A 179 18.43 26.38 4.26
CA LEU A 179 19.43 26.52 5.31
C LEU A 179 19.12 25.61 6.50
N GLU A 180 17.87 25.60 6.98
CA GLU A 180 17.43 24.77 8.10
C GLU A 180 17.69 23.28 7.85
N ARG A 181 17.48 22.78 6.63
CA ARG A 181 17.74 21.36 6.28
C ARG A 181 19.22 20.99 6.35
N PHE A 182 20.13 21.90 6.04
CA PHE A 182 21.57 21.62 6.00
C PHE A 182 22.26 21.97 7.32
N TYR A 183 21.88 23.09 7.94
CA TYR A 183 22.57 23.68 9.09
C TYR A 183 21.80 23.55 10.40
N GLY A 184 20.48 23.32 10.38
CA GLY A 184 19.67 23.28 11.60
C GLY A 184 20.12 22.24 12.61
N THR A 185 20.69 21.12 12.15
CA THR A 185 21.30 20.10 13.01
C THR A 185 22.55 20.59 13.75
N TYR A 186 23.34 21.49 13.14
CA TYR A 186 24.56 22.04 13.72
C TYR A 186 24.31 23.33 14.51
N THR A 187 23.28 24.10 14.15
CA THR A 187 22.95 25.40 14.77
C THR A 187 21.86 25.31 15.84
N ALA A 188 21.44 24.10 16.23
CA ALA A 188 20.39 23.88 17.20
C ALA A 188 20.67 24.56 18.56
N GLU A 189 21.91 24.51 19.03
CA GLU A 189 22.32 25.15 20.28
C GLU A 189 22.24 26.68 20.20
N ILE A 190 22.71 27.27 19.10
CA ILE A 190 22.64 28.71 18.86
C ILE A 190 21.18 29.18 18.84
N LYS A 191 20.31 28.41 18.20
CA LYS A 191 18.87 28.71 18.14
C LYS A 191 18.22 28.67 19.53
N GLN A 192 18.53 27.66 20.34
CA GLN A 192 18.04 27.59 21.72
C GLN A 192 18.55 28.76 22.58
N ASN A 193 19.81 29.18 22.39
CA ASN A 193 20.36 30.30 23.15
C ASN A 193 19.66 31.62 22.75
N LEU A 194 19.33 31.82 21.48
CA LEU A 194 18.53 32.96 21.02
C LEU A 194 17.13 32.95 21.65
N GLU A 195 16.46 31.80 21.66
CA GLU A 195 15.14 31.62 22.29
C GLU A 195 15.19 31.84 23.82
N ARG A 196 16.33 31.58 24.47
CA ARG A 196 16.58 31.85 25.90
C ARG A 196 17.05 33.27 26.21
N GLY A 197 17.04 34.18 25.23
CA GLY A 197 17.44 35.58 25.44
C GLY A 197 18.94 35.79 25.42
N THR A 198 19.67 35.03 24.62
CA THR A 198 21.14 35.12 24.41
C THR A 198 21.98 34.88 25.66
N ALA A 199 21.39 34.32 26.71
CA ALA A 199 22.13 33.84 27.87
C ALA A 199 22.85 32.54 27.48
N VAL A 200 24.17 32.50 27.73
CA VAL A 200 25.00 31.30 27.63
C VAL A 200 24.79 30.44 28.87
#